data_AF-A0A821NAD9-F1
#
_entry.id   AF-A0A821NAD9-F1
#
_cell.length_a   1.000
_cell.length_b   1.000
_cell.length_c   1.000
_cell.angle_alpha   90.00
_cell.angle_beta   90.00
_cell.angle_gamma   90.00
#
_symmetry.space_group_name_H-M   'P 1'
#
loop_
_entity.id
_entity.type
_entity.pdbx_description
1 polymer ?
#
loop_
_entity_poly.entity_id
_entity_poly.type
_entity_poly.pdbx_seq_one_letter_code
_entity_poly.pdbx_strand_id
1 'polypeptide(L)'
;LGNYTDTAYANATALVITIVIENSNDPEKIRLAEAWEKVFLDFMKNFTETQKTLRDSGKWNQSANFTVFYSAERSIQDELNRQSRSDILTIVISYTIMFLYVTLTLGHIRSWRTFLIDLKISVGFIGVLFVLLSVMSSIGFYSYCGIAGTLIIFEVIPFLVLAVGVDNIFIIV
;
A
#
# COMPACT_ATOMS: atom_id res chain seq x y z
N LEU A 1 6.64 33.36 -6.87
CA LEU A 1 7.95 33.25 -7.55
C LEU A 1 8.90 32.54 -6.61
N GLY A 2 9.82 31.73 -7.12
CA GLY A 2 10.77 30.95 -6.31
C GLY A 2 12.20 31.05 -6.84
N ASN A 3 13.17 30.78 -5.95
CA ASN A 3 14.59 30.73 -6.25
C ASN A 3 15.13 32.01 -6.90
N TYR A 4 15.09 33.11 -6.15
CA TYR A 4 15.72 34.40 -6.45
C TYR A 4 16.41 34.93 -5.19
N THR A 5 17.42 35.78 -5.36
CA THR A 5 18.17 36.41 -4.26
C THR A 5 17.55 37.75 -3.86
N ASP A 6 17.41 37.99 -2.55
CA ASP A 6 16.94 39.22 -1.94
C ASP A 6 15.66 39.80 -2.58
N THR A 7 15.78 40.90 -3.31
CA THR A 7 14.69 41.66 -3.94
C THR A 7 14.66 41.51 -5.47
N ALA A 8 15.54 40.69 -6.04
CA ALA A 8 15.67 40.50 -7.47
C ALA A 8 14.59 39.53 -8.02
N TYR A 9 13.31 39.89 -7.85
CA TYR A 9 12.16 39.07 -8.28
C TYR A 9 12.18 38.71 -9.78
N ALA A 10 12.79 39.56 -10.61
CA ALA A 10 12.94 39.33 -12.05
C ALA A 10 13.84 38.13 -12.39
N ASN A 11 14.72 37.71 -11.48
CA ASN A 11 15.62 36.57 -11.67
C ASN A 11 15.01 35.24 -11.20
N ALA A 12 13.74 35.22 -10.83
CA ALA A 12 13.08 34.01 -10.36
C ALA A 12 13.07 32.91 -11.43
N THR A 13 13.43 31.70 -11.03
CA THR A 13 13.51 30.53 -11.93
C THR A 13 12.28 29.63 -11.84
N ALA A 14 11.43 29.83 -10.83
CA ALA A 14 10.19 29.08 -10.65
C ALA A 14 8.98 30.00 -10.44
N LEU A 15 7.86 29.61 -11.04
CA LEU A 15 6.54 30.19 -10.76
C LEU A 15 5.77 29.25 -9.84
N VAL A 16 5.16 29.80 -8.80
CA VAL A 16 4.34 29.04 -7.84
C VAL A 16 2.94 29.61 -7.90
N ILE A 17 1.95 28.74 -8.14
CA ILE A 17 0.53 29.08 -8.14
C ILE A 17 -0.11 28.23 -7.04
N THR A 18 -0.82 28.88 -6.13
CA THR A 18 -1.51 28.22 -5.02
C THR A 18 -2.99 28.52 -5.13
N ILE A 19 -3.80 27.47 -5.27
CA ILE A 19 -5.27 27.56 -5.27
C ILE A 19 -5.73 27.10 -3.90
N VAL A 20 -6.39 27.98 -3.16
CA VAL A 20 -6.89 27.67 -1.81
C VAL A 20 -8.36 27.31 -1.92
N ILE A 21 -8.73 26.14 -1.38
CA ILE A 21 -10.10 25.65 -1.32
C ILE A 21 -10.57 25.74 0.14
N GLU A 22 -11.85 26.03 0.35
CA GLU A 22 -12.44 26.03 1.68
C GLU A 22 -12.53 24.60 2.22
N ASN A 23 -11.97 24.38 3.41
CA ASN A 23 -12.14 23.13 4.14
C ASN A 23 -13.38 23.19 5.04
N SER A 24 -14.10 22.08 5.16
CA SER A 24 -15.31 21.98 5.97
C SER A 24 -15.34 20.65 6.72
N ASN A 25 -16.08 20.58 7.82
CA ASN A 25 -16.31 19.33 8.54
C ASN A 25 -17.56 18.57 8.04
N ASP A 26 -18.26 19.14 7.05
CA ASP A 26 -19.42 18.53 6.41
C ASP A 26 -18.97 17.51 5.34
N PRO A 27 -19.34 16.22 5.46
CA PRO A 27 -18.93 15.18 4.51
C PRO A 27 -19.30 15.48 3.05
N GLU A 28 -20.44 16.13 2.78
CA GLU A 28 -20.84 16.47 1.41
C GLU A 28 -19.92 17.52 0.78
N LYS A 29 -19.51 18.52 1.57
CA LYS A 29 -18.60 19.58 1.11
C LYS A 29 -17.20 19.03 0.87
N ILE A 30 -16.72 18.15 1.74
CA ILE A 30 -15.43 17.44 1.56
C ILE A 30 -15.46 16.66 0.25
N ARG A 31 -16.52 15.87 0.01
CA ARG A 31 -16.64 15.06 -1.21
C ARG A 31 -16.61 15.90 -2.48
N LEU A 32 -17.23 17.08 -2.47
CA LEU A 32 -17.19 18.02 -3.60
C LEU A 32 -15.78 18.58 -3.82
N ALA A 33 -15.08 18.96 -2.76
CA ALA A 33 -13.69 19.43 -2.83
C ALA A 33 -12.77 18.32 -3.37
N GLU A 34 -12.87 17.10 -2.84
CA GLU A 34 -12.12 15.94 -3.32
C GLU A 34 -12.40 15.63 -4.80
N ALA A 35 -13.65 15.75 -5.25
CA ALA A 35 -14.02 15.52 -6.65
C ALA A 35 -13.40 16.57 -7.57
N TRP A 36 -13.38 17.84 -7.16
CA TRP A 36 -12.71 18.91 -7.90
C TRP A 36 -11.20 18.67 -7.98
N GLU A 37 -10.57 18.32 -6.86
CA GLU A 37 -9.13 18.02 -6.80
C GLU A 37 -8.77 16.85 -7.71
N LYS A 38 -9.65 15.84 -7.81
CA LYS A 38 -9.46 14.71 -8.73
C LYS A 38 -9.36 15.17 -10.18
N VAL A 39 -10.33 15.98 -10.61
CA VAL A 39 -10.38 16.52 -11.98
C VAL A 39 -9.17 17.42 -12.25
N PHE A 40 -8.75 18.20 -11.25
CA PHE A 40 -7.53 19.00 -11.33
C PHE A 40 -6.29 18.13 -11.55
N LEU A 41 -6.10 17.07 -10.76
CA LEU A 41 -4.97 16.15 -10.91
C LEU A 41 -4.98 15.45 -12.28
N ASP A 42 -6.14 14.95 -12.72
CA ASP A 42 -6.30 14.31 -14.03
C ASP A 42 -5.99 15.28 -15.18
N PHE A 43 -6.44 16.53 -15.07
CA PHE A 43 -6.13 17.59 -16.02
C PHE A 43 -4.62 17.88 -16.08
N MET A 44 -3.98 18.07 -14.93
CA MET A 44 -2.54 18.39 -14.85
C MET A 44 -1.68 17.23 -15.35
N LYS A 45 -2.09 15.99 -15.08
CA LYS A 45 -1.45 14.79 -15.63
C LYS A 45 -1.56 14.76 -17.16
N ASN A 46 -2.75 14.91 -17.71
CA ASN A 46 -2.98 14.92 -19.17
C ASN A 46 -2.22 16.07 -19.85
N PHE A 47 -2.20 17.26 -19.23
CA PHE A 47 -1.43 18.40 -19.71
C PHE A 47 0.06 18.07 -19.76
N THR A 48 0.62 17.51 -18.68
CA THR A 48 2.04 17.16 -18.59
C THR A 48 2.43 16.05 -19.58
N GLU A 49 1.59 15.02 -19.74
CA GLU A 49 1.80 13.95 -20.72
C GLU A 49 1.70 14.47 -22.15
N THR A 50 0.71 15.32 -22.46
CA THR A 50 0.57 15.96 -23.77
C THR A 50 1.78 16.84 -24.09
N GLN A 51 2.23 17.63 -23.12
CA GLN A 51 3.42 18.46 -23.27
C GLN A 51 4.66 17.60 -23.54
N LYS A 52 4.83 16.48 -22.82
CA LYS A 52 5.95 15.55 -23.02
C LYS A 52 5.91 14.93 -24.42
N THR A 53 4.77 14.40 -24.86
CA THR A 53 4.63 13.77 -26.19
C THR A 53 4.87 14.75 -27.34
N LEU A 54 4.38 15.99 -27.23
CA LEU A 54 4.59 17.03 -28.25
C LEU A 54 6.05 17.50 -28.27
N ARG A 55 6.70 17.57 -27.10
CA ARG A 55 8.12 17.90 -27.00
C ARG A 55 8.98 16.83 -27.65
N ASP A 56 8.71 15.56 -27.36
CA ASP A 56 9.46 14.42 -27.90
C ASP A 56 9.24 14.29 -29.43
N SER A 57 8.07 14.70 -29.93
CA SER A 57 7.74 14.71 -31.36
C SER A 57 8.25 15.95 -32.12
N GLY A 58 8.93 16.89 -31.44
CA GLY A 58 9.41 18.15 -32.04
C GLY A 58 8.31 19.12 -32.51
N LYS A 59 7.05 18.87 -32.15
CA LYS A 59 5.88 19.70 -32.53
C LYS A 59 5.51 20.73 -31.46
N TRP A 60 6.14 20.66 -30.29
CA TRP A 60 5.93 21.62 -29.21
C TRP A 60 6.63 22.95 -29.50
N ASN A 61 5.99 24.05 -29.12
CA ASN A 61 6.59 25.38 -29.25
C ASN A 61 7.85 25.48 -28.37
N GLN A 62 9.02 25.67 -28.98
CA GLN A 62 10.30 25.80 -28.27
C GLN A 62 10.35 26.99 -27.30
N SER A 63 9.50 28.00 -27.49
CA SER A 63 9.36 29.15 -26.57
C SER A 63 8.55 28.83 -25.31
N ALA A 64 7.91 27.66 -25.22
CA ALA A 64 7.06 27.24 -24.10
C ALA A 64 7.62 25.99 -23.39
N ASN A 65 8.94 25.88 -23.27
CA ASN A 65 9.57 24.74 -22.57
C ASN A 65 9.67 25.02 -21.06
N PHE A 66 8.71 24.52 -20.29
CA PHE A 66 8.72 24.59 -18.83
C PHE A 66 8.37 23.23 -18.22
N THR A 67 8.86 22.95 -17.02
CA THR A 67 8.49 21.74 -16.27
C THR A 67 7.44 22.11 -15.23
N VAL A 68 6.32 21.37 -15.23
CA VAL A 68 5.23 21.58 -14.28
C VAL A 68 5.33 20.55 -13.16
N PHE A 69 5.27 21.02 -11.92
CA PHE A 69 5.09 20.20 -10.73
C PHE A 69 3.77 20.60 -10.09
N TYR A 70 2.98 19.63 -9.67
CA TYR A 70 1.66 19.84 -9.10
C TYR A 70 1.44 18.90 -7.92
N SER A 71 0.64 19.34 -6.97
CA SER A 71 0.21 18.57 -5.81
C SER A 71 -1.18 19.05 -5.42
N ALA A 72 -2.01 18.14 -4.91
CA ALA A 72 -3.31 18.45 -4.28
C ALA A 72 -3.36 17.82 -2.89
N GLU A 73 -4.29 18.23 -2.03
CA GLU A 73 -4.39 17.68 -0.67
C GLU A 73 -4.64 16.17 -0.72
N ARG A 74 -5.63 15.72 -1.52
CA ARG A 74 -5.93 14.28 -1.71
C ARG A 74 -4.81 13.43 -2.31
N SER A 75 -3.84 14.05 -3.00
CA SER A 75 -2.86 13.30 -3.80
C SER A 75 -1.98 12.39 -2.94
N ILE A 76 -1.75 12.75 -1.68
CA ILE A 76 -0.99 11.93 -0.73
C ILE A 76 -1.77 10.66 -0.39
N GLN A 77 -3.07 10.79 -0.07
CA GLN A 77 -3.94 9.65 0.23
C GLN A 77 -4.12 8.74 -0.99
N ASP A 78 -4.26 9.31 -2.19
CA ASP A 78 -4.36 8.54 -3.43
C ASP A 78 -3.09 7.72 -3.69
N GLU A 79 -1.90 8.32 -3.51
CA GLU A 79 -0.62 7.65 -3.70
C GLU A 79 -0.35 6.59 -2.62
N LEU A 80 -0.70 6.86 -1.35
CA LEU A 80 -0.61 5.87 -0.27
C LEU A 80 -1.53 4.67 -0.54
N ASN A 81 -2.75 4.90 -1.01
CA ASN A 81 -3.70 3.84 -1.36
C ASN A 81 -3.21 3.01 -2.56
N ARG A 82 -2.57 3.66 -3.54
CA ARG A 82 -1.94 2.99 -4.69
C ARG A 82 -0.77 2.11 -4.26
N GLN A 83 0.10 2.64 -3.40
CA GLN A 83 1.24 1.89 -2.86
C GLN A 83 0.76 0.70 -2.03
N SER A 84 -0.20 0.93 -1.12
CA SER A 84 -0.77 -0.12 -0.26
C SER A 84 -1.32 -1.30 -1.07
N ARG A 85 -1.98 -1.05 -2.22
CA ARG A 85 -2.48 -2.12 -3.10
C ARG A 85 -1.37 -2.98 -3.69
N SER A 86 -0.23 -2.38 -4.03
CA SER A 86 0.93 -3.11 -4.55
C SER A 86 1.57 -3.98 -3.48
N ASP A 87 1.63 -3.48 -2.24
CA ASP A 87 2.27 -4.18 -1.12
C ASP A 87 1.48 -5.42 -0.66
N ILE A 88 0.14 -5.40 -0.75
CA ILE A 88 -0.72 -6.53 -0.37
C ILE A 88 -0.34 -7.82 -1.11
N LEU A 89 -0.06 -7.75 -2.42
CA LEU A 89 0.30 -8.95 -3.20
C LEU A 89 1.61 -9.57 -2.71
N THR A 90 2.62 -8.73 -2.47
CA THR A 90 3.92 -9.17 -1.95
C THR A 90 3.77 -9.84 -0.58
N ILE A 91 2.93 -9.29 0.29
CA ILE A 91 2.63 -9.82 1.63
C ILE A 91 1.94 -11.19 1.53
N VAL A 92 0.94 -11.35 0.65
CA VAL A 92 0.25 -12.64 0.47
C VAL A 92 1.23 -13.73 0.00
N ILE A 93 2.14 -13.40 -0.91
CA ILE A 93 3.15 -14.33 -1.42
C ILE A 93 4.13 -14.74 -0.31
N SER A 94 4.63 -13.78 0.48
CA SER A 94 5.58 -14.07 1.56
C SER A 94 4.96 -14.97 2.63
N TYR A 95 3.70 -14.71 3.02
CA TYR A 95 2.95 -15.55 3.95
C TYR A 95 2.66 -16.94 3.40
N THR A 96 2.35 -17.06 2.10
CA THR A 96 2.14 -18.37 1.47
C THR A 96 3.40 -19.22 1.53
N ILE A 97 4.56 -18.62 1.25
CA ILE A 97 5.86 -19.32 1.31
C ILE A 97 6.21 -19.69 2.75
N MET A 98 6.05 -18.77 3.71
CA MET A 98 6.28 -19.08 5.14
C MET A 98 5.37 -20.19 5.64
N PHE A 99 4.09 -20.14 5.28
CA PHE A 99 3.11 -21.19 5.63
C PHE A 99 3.55 -22.56 5.11
N LEU A 100 3.95 -22.62 3.85
CA LEU A 100 4.43 -23.85 3.23
C LEU A 100 5.71 -24.35 3.92
N TYR A 101 6.67 -23.46 4.18
CA TYR A 101 7.91 -23.79 4.85
C TYR A 101 7.69 -24.38 6.24
N VAL A 102 6.87 -23.74 7.08
CA VAL A 102 6.55 -24.20 8.43
C VAL A 102 5.83 -25.54 8.39
N THR A 103 4.82 -25.68 7.54
CA THR A 103 4.07 -26.94 7.40
C THR A 103 4.97 -28.10 6.98
N LEU A 104 5.89 -27.88 6.05
CA LEU A 104 6.86 -28.88 5.61
C LEU A 104 7.92 -29.19 6.69
N THR A 105 8.31 -28.21 7.50
CA THR A 105 9.33 -28.40 8.55
C THR A 105 8.78 -29.16 9.75
N LEU A 106 7.52 -28.89 10.15
CA LEU A 106 6.86 -29.67 11.20
C LEU A 106 6.44 -31.06 10.71
N GLY A 107 6.13 -31.18 9.43
CA GLY A 107 5.86 -32.46 8.79
C GLY A 107 7.14 -33.26 8.61
N HIS A 108 7.39 -34.29 9.43
CA HIS A 108 8.52 -35.19 9.21
C HIS A 108 8.34 -35.99 7.91
N ILE A 109 8.90 -35.51 6.79
CA ILE A 109 8.76 -36.17 5.47
C ILE A 109 9.73 -37.35 5.40
N ARG A 110 9.22 -38.57 5.63
CA ARG A 110 10.02 -39.80 5.55
C ARG A 110 10.13 -40.35 4.12
N SER A 111 9.15 -40.11 3.25
CA SER A 111 9.17 -40.52 1.83
C SER A 111 8.07 -39.84 1.00
N TRP A 112 8.34 -39.56 -0.28
CA TRP A 112 7.38 -38.96 -1.22
C TRP A 112 6.22 -39.89 -1.59
N ARG A 113 6.37 -41.22 -1.42
CA ARG A 113 5.31 -42.22 -1.71
C ARG A 113 4.32 -42.44 -0.56
N THR A 114 4.67 -42.12 0.68
CA THR A 114 3.78 -42.18 1.86
C THR A 114 3.33 -40.79 2.34
N PHE A 115 3.58 -39.73 1.55
CA PHE A 115 3.28 -38.34 1.89
C PHE A 115 1.83 -38.08 2.34
N LEU A 116 0.85 -38.80 1.77
CA LEU A 116 -0.57 -38.71 2.14
C LEU A 116 -1.01 -39.68 3.26
N ILE A 117 -0.19 -40.67 3.62
CA ILE A 117 -0.59 -41.81 4.47
C ILE A 117 0.11 -41.77 5.84
N ASP A 118 1.33 -41.22 5.94
CA ASP A 118 2.00 -40.91 7.22
C ASP A 118 1.52 -39.54 7.75
N LEU A 119 0.36 -39.52 8.40
CA LEU A 119 -0.43 -38.32 8.76
C LEU A 119 0.20 -37.39 9.83
N LYS A 120 1.51 -37.44 10.10
CA LYS A 120 2.18 -36.47 10.98
C LYS A 120 2.22 -35.05 10.40
N ILE A 121 2.15 -34.92 9.07
CA ILE A 121 1.94 -33.63 8.37
C ILE A 121 0.63 -32.96 8.76
N SER A 122 -0.44 -33.74 9.00
CA SER A 122 -1.74 -33.17 9.33
C SER A 122 -1.74 -32.44 10.66
N VAL A 123 -0.90 -32.85 11.62
CA VAL A 123 -0.78 -32.15 12.93
C VAL A 123 -0.13 -30.78 12.75
N GLY A 124 0.95 -30.69 11.95
CA GLY A 124 1.58 -29.42 11.60
C GLY A 124 0.63 -28.49 10.83
N PHE A 125 -0.06 -29.02 9.81
CA PHE A 125 -1.04 -28.24 9.03
C PHE A 125 -2.20 -27.73 9.88
N ILE A 126 -2.79 -28.59 10.72
CA ILE A 126 -3.88 -28.21 11.63
C ILE A 126 -3.41 -27.17 12.64
N GLY A 127 -2.20 -27.33 13.19
CA GLY A 127 -1.60 -26.37 14.11
C GLY A 127 -1.46 -24.97 13.50
N VAL A 128 -0.89 -24.87 12.29
CA VAL A 128 -0.79 -23.58 11.59
C VAL A 128 -2.17 -23.02 11.23
N LEU A 129 -3.12 -23.86 10.84
CA LEU A 129 -4.50 -23.45 10.57
C LEU A 129 -5.18 -22.82 11.80
N PHE A 130 -4.98 -23.39 13.00
CA PHE A 130 -5.50 -22.81 14.25
C PHE A 130 -4.88 -21.46 14.59
N VAL A 131 -3.57 -21.29 14.34
CA VAL A 131 -2.88 -20.00 14.49
C VAL A 131 -3.52 -18.95 13.57
N LEU A 132 -3.72 -19.28 12.29
CA LEU A 132 -4.35 -18.37 11.32
C LEU A 132 -5.79 -18.02 11.71
N LEU A 133 -6.60 -19.00 12.13
CA LEU A 133 -7.96 -18.78 12.59
C LEU A 133 -8.00 -17.86 13.83
N SER A 134 -7.06 -18.01 14.76
CA SER A 134 -6.94 -17.14 15.94
C SER A 134 -6.66 -15.68 15.54
N VAL A 135 -5.69 -15.47 14.64
CA VAL A 135 -5.36 -14.12 14.13
C VAL A 135 -6.55 -13.51 13.40
N MET A 136 -7.21 -14.27 12.51
CA MET A 136 -8.40 -13.81 11.78
C MET A 136 -9.56 -13.48 12.74
N SER A 137 -9.79 -14.29 13.76
CA SER A 137 -10.84 -14.03 14.77
C SER A 137 -10.55 -12.77 15.59
N SER A 138 -9.29 -12.53 15.95
CA SER A 138 -8.88 -11.32 16.68
C SER A 138 -9.09 -10.06 15.84
N ILE A 139 -8.60 -10.07 14.59
CA ILE A 139 -8.78 -8.95 13.66
C ILE A 139 -10.27 -8.72 13.38
N GLY A 140 -11.04 -9.79 13.16
CA GLY A 140 -12.48 -9.70 12.94
C GLY A 140 -13.24 -9.12 14.12
N PHE A 141 -12.88 -9.51 15.34
CA PHE A 141 -13.46 -8.96 16.57
C PHE A 141 -13.16 -7.47 16.73
N TYR A 142 -11.90 -7.04 16.55
CA TYR A 142 -11.55 -5.62 16.64
C TYR A 142 -12.15 -4.79 15.52
N SER A 143 -12.28 -5.35 14.32
CA SER A 143 -12.97 -4.71 13.19
C SER A 143 -14.46 -4.54 13.48
N TYR A 144 -15.11 -5.51 14.14
CA TYR A 144 -16.51 -5.39 14.57
C TYR A 144 -16.70 -4.27 15.61
N CYS A 145 -15.72 -4.05 16.47
CA CYS A 145 -15.70 -2.93 17.43
C CYS A 145 -15.39 -1.57 16.80
N GLY A 146 -15.23 -1.48 15.47
CA GLY A 146 -14.97 -0.23 14.76
C GLY A 146 -13.52 0.27 14.86
N ILE A 147 -12.58 -0.56 15.29
CA ILE A 147 -11.16 -0.21 15.32
C ILE A 147 -10.58 -0.40 13.92
N ALA A 148 -10.08 0.69 13.33
CA ALA A 148 -9.45 0.66 12.01
C ALA A 148 -8.15 -0.15 12.03
N GLY A 149 -8.06 -1.16 11.18
CA GLY A 149 -6.82 -1.92 10.95
C GLY A 149 -5.86 -1.13 10.07
N THR A 150 -4.62 -0.94 10.52
CA THR A 150 -3.54 -0.38 9.71
C THR A 150 -2.81 -1.49 8.96
N LEU A 151 -2.13 -1.14 7.86
CA LEU A 151 -1.34 -2.12 7.08
C LEU A 151 -0.28 -2.83 7.95
N ILE A 152 0.29 -2.12 8.93
CA ILE A 152 1.29 -2.63 9.88
C ILE A 152 0.75 -3.82 10.70
N ILE A 153 -0.53 -3.78 11.11
CA ILE A 153 -1.15 -4.85 11.89
C ILE A 153 -1.18 -6.15 11.06
N PHE A 154 -1.54 -6.04 9.78
CA PHE A 154 -1.58 -7.19 8.87
C PHE A 154 -0.20 -7.74 8.54
N GLU A 155 0.85 -6.92 8.65
CA GLU A 155 2.22 -7.34 8.42
C GLU A 155 2.88 -7.98 9.63
N VAL A 156 2.75 -7.39 10.83
CA VAL A 156 3.55 -7.80 12.00
C VAL A 156 2.85 -8.85 12.87
N ILE A 157 1.53 -8.74 13.07
CA ILE A 157 0.81 -9.61 14.01
C ILE A 157 0.82 -11.07 13.56
N PRO A 158 0.52 -11.41 12.29
CA PRO A 158 0.51 -12.81 11.88
C PRO A 158 1.91 -13.44 12.00
N PHE A 159 2.98 -12.69 11.70
CA PHE A 159 4.36 -13.16 11.90
C PHE A 159 4.66 -13.48 13.38
N LEU A 160 4.34 -12.55 14.29
CA LEU A 160 4.60 -12.73 15.73
C LEU A 160 3.81 -13.92 16.30
N VAL A 161 2.52 -14.00 15.97
CA VAL A 161 1.65 -15.06 16.48
C VAL A 161 2.01 -16.42 15.87
N LEU A 162 2.47 -16.46 14.61
CA LEU A 162 2.96 -17.68 13.98
C LEU A 162 4.26 -18.17 14.60
N ALA A 163 5.21 -17.29 14.91
CA ALA A 163 6.45 -17.65 15.59
C ALA A 163 6.17 -18.31 16.96
N VAL A 164 5.34 -17.67 17.79
CA VAL A 164 4.98 -18.20 19.13
C VAL A 164 4.09 -19.44 19.03
N GLY A 165 3.15 -19.45 18.09
CA GLY A 165 2.22 -20.56 17.90
C GLY A 165 2.92 -21.83 17.46
N VAL A 166 3.88 -21.72 16.55
CA VAL A 166 4.68 -22.86 16.08
C VAL A 166 5.54 -23.44 17.20
N ASP A 167 6.19 -22.61 18.01
CA ASP A 167 6.99 -23.08 19.16
C ASP A 167 6.14 -23.90 20.14
N ASN A 168 4.92 -23.43 20.45
CA ASN A 168 4.01 -24.15 21.33
C ASN A 168 3.56 -25.50 20.76
N ILE A 169 3.33 -25.58 19.44
CA ILE A 169 2.96 -26.83 18.76
C ILE A 169 4.15 -27.80 18.77
N PHE A 170 5.37 -27.30 18.56
CA PHE A 170 6.58 -28.10 18.54
C PHE A 170 6.92 -28.70 19.91
N ILE A 171 6.59 -28.02 21.01
CA ILE A 171 6.76 -28.55 22.37
C ILE A 171 5.73 -29.66 22.68
N ILE A 172 4.53 -29.56 22.12
CA ILE A 172 3.42 -30.50 22.40
C ILE A 172 3.56 -31.83 21.63
N VAL A 173 4.22 -31.81 20.46
CA VAL A 173 4.38 -32.97 19.55
C VAL A 173 5.68 -33.73 19.81
#